data_AF-A0A4Q9VU02-F1
#
_entry.id   AF-A0A4Q9VU02-F1
#
_cell.length_a   1.000
_cell.length_b   1.000
_cell.length_c   1.000
_cell.angle_alpha   90.00
_cell.angle_beta   90.00
_cell.angle_gamma   90.00
#
_symmetry.space_group_name_H-M   'P 1'
#
loop_
_entity.id
_entity.type
_entity.pdbx_description
1 polymer ?
#
loop_
_entity_poly.entity_id
_entity_poly.type
_entity_poly.pdbx_seq_one_letter_code
_entity_poly.pdbx_strand_id
1 'polypeptide(L)'
;MANDEGSARRRRRGRWWLAAFVVAAAALTIAPSLIRDRLARDLCPATVTTRGVSDGAAWEVARSDCGAGRVVWQLRIVPSKGVSTLVYEAEGGPAPTAWTQSGLTGRIDLAAPFDGNATISVPLDLKGRPTTPIRVVEGRRIE
;
A
#
# COMPACT_ATOMS: atom_id res chain seq x y z
N MET A 1 22.91 -5.53 -60.51
CA MET A 1 22.49 -6.00 -59.17
C MET A 1 22.85 -4.92 -58.15
N ALA A 2 21.99 -3.93 -57.91
CA ALA A 2 22.31 -2.80 -57.01
C ALA A 2 21.06 -2.09 -56.45
N ASN A 3 19.95 -2.81 -56.21
CA ASN A 3 18.70 -2.20 -55.74
C ASN A 3 18.11 -2.80 -54.45
N ASP A 4 18.78 -3.76 -53.81
CA ASP A 4 18.18 -4.51 -52.69
C ASP A 4 18.50 -3.97 -51.29
N GLU A 5 19.56 -3.17 -51.13
CA GLU A 5 19.96 -2.67 -49.79
C GLU A 5 19.08 -1.52 -49.26
N GLY A 6 18.50 -0.71 -50.16
CA GLY A 6 17.66 0.44 -49.78
C GLY A 6 16.30 0.03 -49.19
N SER A 7 15.74 -1.08 -49.66
CA SER A 7 14.43 -1.61 -49.23
C SER A 7 14.49 -2.19 -47.81
N ALA A 8 15.58 -2.89 -47.47
CA ALA A 8 15.81 -3.50 -46.16
C ALA A 8 15.97 -2.45 -45.05
N ARG A 9 16.68 -1.34 -45.30
CA ARG A 9 16.83 -0.24 -44.33
C ARG A 9 15.51 0.51 -44.09
N ARG A 10 14.69 0.72 -45.11
CA ARG A 10 13.35 1.33 -44.96
C ARG A 10 12.40 0.44 -44.15
N ARG A 11 12.40 -0.88 -44.39
CA ARG A 11 11.58 -1.83 -43.61
C ARG A 11 11.97 -1.91 -42.14
N ARG A 12 13.27 -1.86 -41.81
CA ARG A 12 13.74 -1.82 -40.42
C ARG A 12 13.35 -0.51 -39.71
N ARG A 13 13.47 0.64 -40.38
CA ARG A 13 12.99 1.92 -39.85
C ARG A 13 11.48 1.92 -39.61
N GLY A 14 10.69 1.39 -40.54
CA GLY A 14 9.23 1.29 -40.39
C GLY A 14 8.81 0.42 -39.21
N ARG A 15 9.47 -0.72 -38.99
CA ARG A 15 9.22 -1.58 -37.82
C ARG A 15 9.59 -0.91 -36.50
N TRP A 16 10.66 -0.13 -36.46
CA TRP A 16 11.05 0.64 -35.28
C TRP A 16 10.02 1.72 -34.92
N TRP A 17 9.51 2.43 -35.93
CA TRP A 17 8.46 3.43 -35.73
C TRP A 17 7.14 2.81 -35.27
N LEU A 18 6.74 1.67 -35.85
CA LEU A 18 5.57 0.93 -35.39
C LEU A 18 5.73 0.44 -33.95
N ALA A 19 6.89 -0.11 -33.59
CA ALA A 19 7.17 -0.51 -32.21
C ALA A 19 7.12 0.67 -31.24
N ALA A 20 7.71 1.82 -31.60
CA ALA A 20 7.64 3.04 -30.80
C ALA A 20 6.20 3.52 -30.62
N PHE A 21 5.37 3.44 -31.67
CA PHE A 21 3.96 3.79 -31.60
C PHE A 21 3.16 2.87 -30.68
N VAL A 22 3.41 1.56 -30.72
CA VAL A 22 2.77 0.58 -29.84
C VAL A 22 3.15 0.83 -28.38
N VAL A 23 4.43 1.09 -28.10
CA VAL A 23 4.90 1.42 -26.75
C VAL A 23 4.28 2.74 -26.26
N ALA A 24 4.24 3.77 -27.10
CA ALA A 24 3.62 5.04 -26.75
C ALA A 24 2.11 4.90 -26.49
N ALA A 25 1.41 4.13 -27.32
CA ALA A 25 -0.01 3.83 -27.12
C ALA A 25 -0.25 3.04 -25.83
N ALA A 26 0.57 2.04 -25.53
CA ALA A 26 0.49 1.28 -24.28
C ALA A 26 0.80 2.15 -23.06
N ALA A 27 1.77 3.07 -23.16
CA ALA A 27 2.06 4.02 -22.10
C ALA A 27 0.87 4.97 -21.85
N LEU A 28 0.22 5.47 -22.90
CA LEU A 28 -0.93 6.35 -22.78
C LEU A 28 -2.17 5.67 -22.18
N THR A 29 -2.33 4.36 -22.36
CA THR A 29 -3.46 3.61 -21.77
C THR A 29 -3.18 3.15 -20.34
N ILE A 30 -1.96 2.71 -20.03
CA ILE A 30 -1.62 2.07 -18.76
C ILE A 30 -1.09 3.09 -17.73
N ALA A 31 -0.38 4.14 -18.15
CA ALA A 31 0.18 5.11 -17.22
C ALA A 31 -0.87 5.86 -16.39
N PRO A 32 -2.03 6.28 -16.92
CA PRO A 32 -3.03 7.00 -16.12
C PRO A 32 -3.60 6.19 -14.95
N SER A 33 -3.80 4.88 -15.12
CA SER A 33 -4.27 4.01 -14.03
C SER A 33 -3.17 3.79 -13.00
N LEU A 34 -1.94 3.49 -13.42
CA LEU A 34 -0.81 3.32 -12.50
C LEU A 34 -0.49 4.60 -11.70
N ILE A 35 -0.60 5.77 -12.35
CA ILE A 35 -0.41 7.06 -11.68
C ILE A 35 -1.55 7.34 -10.71
N ARG A 36 -2.81 7.09 -11.09
CA ARG A 36 -3.95 7.21 -10.17
C ARG A 36 -3.82 6.28 -8.97
N ASP A 37 -3.40 5.03 -9.19
CA ASP A 37 -3.26 4.06 -8.12
C ASP A 37 -2.14 4.42 -7.15
N ARG A 38 -1.04 5.00 -7.66
CA ARG A 38 0.03 5.55 -6.82
C ARG A 38 -0.38 6.81 -6.07
N LEU A 39 -0.98 7.78 -6.76
CA LEU A 39 -1.41 9.04 -6.14
C LEU A 39 -2.51 8.80 -5.11
N ALA A 40 -3.41 7.85 -5.34
CA ALA A 40 -4.38 7.43 -4.34
C ALA A 40 -3.64 6.95 -3.09
N ARG A 41 -2.78 5.93 -3.17
CA ARG A 41 -2.11 5.37 -1.98
C ARG A 41 -1.47 6.39 -1.04
N ASP A 42 -0.91 7.47 -1.57
CA ASP A 42 -0.21 8.49 -0.76
C ASP A 42 -1.06 9.75 -0.43
N LEU A 43 -2.19 10.00 -1.12
CA LEU A 43 -3.00 11.23 -0.97
C LEU A 43 -4.50 10.97 -0.69
N CYS A 44 -4.90 9.75 -0.37
CA CYS A 44 -6.30 9.49 0.00
C CYS A 44 -6.69 10.30 1.25
N PRO A 45 -7.86 10.98 1.23
CA PRO A 45 -8.41 11.60 2.44
C PRO A 45 -8.61 10.53 3.51
N ALA A 46 -7.95 10.71 4.66
CA ALA A 46 -8.01 9.79 5.79
C ALA A 46 -8.90 10.36 6.89
N THR A 47 -9.81 9.55 7.42
CA THR A 47 -10.63 9.87 8.59
C THR A 47 -10.25 8.94 9.72
N VAL A 48 -9.89 9.50 10.89
CA VAL A 48 -9.65 8.70 12.09
C VAL A 48 -10.98 8.19 12.62
N THR A 49 -11.09 6.87 12.71
CA THR A 49 -12.31 6.15 13.12
C THR A 49 -12.25 5.70 14.57
N THR A 50 -11.07 5.32 15.04
CA THR A 50 -10.85 4.83 16.40
C THR A 50 -9.54 5.40 16.94
N ARG A 51 -9.51 5.68 18.24
CA ARG A 51 -8.31 6.09 18.97
C ARG A 51 -8.24 5.37 20.31
N GLY A 52 -7.04 5.25 20.85
CA GLY A 52 -6.84 4.77 22.20
C GLY A 52 -5.45 5.08 22.72
N VAL A 53 -5.16 4.58 23.92
CA VAL A 53 -3.85 4.66 24.55
C VAL A 53 -3.48 3.27 25.03
N SER A 54 -2.23 2.85 24.79
CA SER A 54 -1.67 1.61 25.30
C SER A 54 -0.23 1.82 25.70
N ASP A 55 0.14 1.36 26.90
CA ASP A 55 1.52 1.45 27.43
C ASP A 55 2.08 2.89 27.35
N GLY A 56 1.23 3.88 27.63
CA GLY A 56 1.59 5.31 27.57
C GLY A 56 1.71 5.91 26.16
N ALA A 57 1.54 5.12 25.09
CA ALA A 57 1.52 5.61 23.71
C ALA A 57 0.09 5.71 23.17
N ALA A 58 -0.25 6.83 22.53
CA ALA A 58 -1.51 6.93 21.81
C ALA A 58 -1.45 6.10 20.53
N TRP A 59 -2.60 5.64 20.06
CA TRP A 59 -2.73 4.96 18.78
C TRP A 59 -4.03 5.38 18.10
N GLU A 60 -4.04 5.29 16.78
CA GLU A 60 -5.17 5.68 15.96
C GLU A 60 -5.39 4.69 14.82
N VAL A 61 -6.65 4.48 14.46
CA VAL A 61 -7.07 3.77 13.25
C VAL A 61 -7.68 4.77 12.29
N ALA A 62 -7.09 4.90 11.12
CA ALA A 62 -7.59 5.73 10.04
C ALA A 62 -8.19 4.87 8.93
N ARG A 63 -9.31 5.34 8.38
CA ARG A 63 -9.91 4.86 7.14
C ARG A 63 -9.60 5.88 6.05
N SER A 64 -9.00 5.42 4.96
CA SER A 64 -8.78 6.22 3.76
C SER A 64 -9.64 5.70 2.63
N ASP A 65 -10.44 6.58 2.03
CA ASP A 65 -11.19 6.28 0.80
C ASP A 65 -10.38 6.76 -0.40
N CYS A 66 -10.00 5.79 -1.23
CA CYS A 66 -9.08 6.00 -2.34
C CYS A 66 -9.77 6.08 -3.70
N GLY A 67 -11.09 6.17 -3.71
CA GLY A 67 -11.89 6.13 -4.92
C GLY A 67 -11.98 4.74 -5.53
N ALA A 68 -12.87 4.57 -6.51
CA ALA A 68 -13.15 3.27 -7.14
C ALA A 68 -13.49 2.14 -6.14
N GLY A 69 -14.07 2.48 -4.99
CA GLY A 69 -14.41 1.53 -3.92
C GLY A 69 -13.20 1.00 -3.12
N ARG A 70 -12.00 1.54 -3.35
CA ARG A 70 -10.78 1.14 -2.64
C ARG A 70 -10.75 1.81 -1.27
N VAL A 71 -10.74 0.98 -0.23
CA VAL A 71 -10.63 1.43 1.17
C VAL A 71 -9.34 0.89 1.75
N VAL A 72 -8.57 1.79 2.35
CA VAL A 72 -7.33 1.46 3.06
C VAL A 72 -7.52 1.74 4.55
N TRP A 73 -7.25 0.75 5.38
CA TRP A 73 -7.20 0.89 6.83
C TRP A 73 -5.77 1.02 7.29
N GLN A 74 -5.48 1.95 8.20
CA GLN A 74 -4.16 2.10 8.80
C GLN A 74 -4.28 2.17 10.32
N LEU A 75 -3.49 1.36 11.03
CA LEU A 75 -3.26 1.51 12.45
C LEU A 75 -1.87 2.12 12.67
N ARG A 76 -1.82 3.21 13.45
CA ARG A 76 -0.59 3.92 13.77
C ARG A 76 -0.44 4.13 15.26
N ILE A 77 0.80 4.02 15.74
CA ILE A 77 1.20 4.52 17.06
C ILE A 77 1.54 6.00 16.89
N VAL A 78 0.92 6.85 17.70
CA VAL A 78 1.09 8.29 17.70
C VAL A 78 1.83 8.69 18.98
N PRO A 79 3.15 8.90 18.92
CA PRO A 79 3.88 9.38 20.09
C PRO A 79 3.48 10.83 20.39
N SER A 80 3.56 11.22 21.67
CA SER A 80 3.29 12.60 22.10
C SER A 80 4.22 13.63 21.45
N LYS A 81 5.41 13.20 21.04
CA LYS A 81 6.39 13.98 20.26
C LYS A 81 7.00 13.08 19.19
N GLY A 82 7.02 13.56 17.94
CA GLY A 82 7.68 12.87 16.82
C GLY A 82 6.72 12.39 15.73
N VAL A 83 7.17 11.40 14.96
CA VAL A 83 6.48 10.90 13.78
C VAL A 83 5.63 9.67 14.15
N SER A 84 4.40 9.60 13.64
CA SER A 84 3.54 8.43 13.81
C SER A 84 4.17 7.20 13.14
N THR A 85 4.09 6.05 13.80
CA THR A 85 4.67 4.80 13.30
C THR A 85 3.56 3.89 12.81
N LEU A 86 3.67 3.39 11.58
CA LEU A 86 2.72 2.44 11.00
C LEU A 86 2.89 1.07 11.64
N VAL A 87 1.77 0.47 12.06
CA VAL A 87 1.73 -0.89 12.61
C VAL A 87 1.05 -1.84 11.63
N TYR A 88 -0.08 -1.42 11.07
CA TYR A 88 -0.91 -2.24 10.21
C TYR A 88 -1.46 -1.38 9.08
N GLU A 89 -1.45 -1.92 7.87
CA GLU A 89 -2.10 -1.35 6.70
C GLU A 89 -2.86 -2.45 5.96
N ALA A 90 -4.12 -2.20 5.63
CA ALA A 90 -4.93 -3.14 4.87
C ALA A 90 -5.71 -2.47 3.75
N GLU A 91 -5.45 -2.89 2.52
CA GLU A 91 -6.26 -2.62 1.33
C GLU A 91 -7.03 -3.90 0.99
N GLY A 92 -8.36 -3.89 1.16
CA GLY A 92 -9.20 -5.09 0.98
C GLY A 92 -9.07 -6.14 2.10
N GLY A 93 -8.47 -5.78 3.23
CA GLY A 93 -8.43 -6.60 4.45
C GLY A 93 -9.35 -6.06 5.57
N PRO A 94 -9.43 -6.77 6.71
CA PRO A 94 -10.29 -6.35 7.82
C PRO A 94 -9.77 -5.08 8.50
N ALA A 95 -10.70 -4.27 9.01
CA ALA A 95 -10.36 -3.09 9.78
C ALA A 95 -9.78 -3.48 11.15
N PRO A 96 -8.69 -2.85 11.61
CA PRO A 96 -8.24 -2.98 12.98
C PRO A 96 -9.18 -2.20 13.90
N THR A 97 -9.44 -2.75 15.09
CA THR A 97 -10.39 -2.22 16.08
C THR A 97 -9.72 -1.78 17.36
N ALA A 98 -8.61 -2.42 17.73
CA ALA A 98 -7.84 -2.06 18.91
C ALA A 98 -6.34 -2.36 18.74
N TRP A 99 -5.54 -1.65 19.54
CA TRP A 99 -4.12 -1.92 19.76
C TRP A 99 -3.83 -2.02 21.25
N THR A 100 -3.10 -3.07 21.62
CA THR A 100 -2.54 -3.24 22.96
C THR A 100 -1.06 -3.60 22.88
N GLN A 101 -0.27 -3.07 23.79
CA GLN A 101 1.17 -3.29 23.89
C GLN A 101 1.51 -3.78 25.29
N SER A 102 2.37 -4.79 25.36
CA SER A 102 2.93 -5.33 26.59
C SER A 102 4.39 -5.67 26.37
N GLY A 103 5.29 -4.82 26.89
CA GLY A 103 6.73 -4.96 26.66
C GLY A 103 7.08 -4.84 25.18
N LEU A 104 7.80 -5.83 24.64
CA LEU A 104 8.24 -5.86 23.23
C LEU A 104 7.25 -6.54 22.29
N THR A 105 6.02 -6.76 22.73
CA THR A 105 4.96 -7.38 21.91
C THR A 105 3.74 -6.47 21.87
N GLY A 106 3.34 -6.13 20.66
CA GLY A 106 2.07 -5.49 20.36
C GLY A 106 1.04 -6.50 19.87
N ARG A 107 -0.23 -6.13 19.95
CA ARG A 107 -1.36 -6.97 19.57
C ARG A 107 -2.42 -6.11 18.91
N ILE A 108 -2.83 -6.50 17.70
CA ILE A 108 -3.88 -5.86 16.92
C ILE A 108 -5.12 -6.73 17.02
N ASP A 109 -6.27 -6.14 17.35
CA ASP A 109 -7.57 -6.80 17.21
C ASP A 109 -8.25 -6.35 15.92
N LEU A 110 -8.85 -7.29 15.20
CA LEU A 110 -9.46 -7.07 13.88
C LEU A 110 -10.99 -7.20 13.95
N ALA A 111 -11.69 -6.41 13.14
CA ALA A 111 -13.15 -6.46 13.03
C ALA A 111 -13.65 -7.79 12.45
N ALA A 112 -12.81 -8.49 11.70
CA ALA A 112 -13.06 -9.83 11.21
C ALA A 112 -11.75 -10.64 11.19
N PRO A 113 -11.81 -11.98 11.29
CA PRO A 113 -10.61 -12.81 11.23
C PRO A 113 -9.82 -12.61 9.93
N PHE A 114 -8.51 -12.56 10.07
CA PHE A 114 -7.53 -12.57 8.98
C PHE A 114 -6.65 -13.81 9.13
N ASP A 115 -6.51 -14.62 8.08
CA ASP A 115 -5.83 -15.92 8.14
C ASP A 115 -6.32 -16.81 9.31
N GLY A 116 -7.63 -16.78 9.57
CA GLY A 116 -8.26 -17.52 10.67
C GLY A 116 -8.08 -16.92 12.07
N ASN A 117 -7.37 -15.79 12.19
CA ASN A 117 -7.08 -15.14 13.47
C ASN A 117 -7.75 -13.77 13.55
N ALA A 118 -8.54 -13.53 14.61
CA ALA A 118 -9.11 -12.20 14.90
C ALA A 118 -8.09 -11.24 15.53
N THR A 119 -6.92 -11.75 15.89
CA THR A 119 -5.88 -11.02 16.60
C THR A 119 -4.53 -11.33 15.97
N ILE A 120 -3.69 -10.32 15.79
CA ILE A 120 -2.33 -10.48 15.27
C ILE A 120 -1.31 -9.94 16.27
N SER A 121 -0.31 -10.74 16.59
CA SER A 121 0.85 -10.31 17.40
C SER A 121 1.89 -9.63 16.52
N VAL A 122 2.42 -8.50 17.00
CA VAL A 122 3.40 -7.66 16.30
C VAL A 122 4.65 -7.54 17.17
N PRO A 123 5.83 -8.00 16.72
CA PRO A 123 7.07 -7.78 17.43
C PRO A 123 7.46 -6.30 17.40
N LEU A 124 7.92 -5.79 18.55
CA LEU A 124 8.35 -4.40 18.73
C LEU A 124 9.84 -4.31 19.04
N ASP A 125 10.44 -3.18 18.63
CA ASP A 125 11.79 -2.81 19.03
C ASP A 125 11.84 -2.23 20.46
N LEU A 126 13.05 -1.94 20.96
CA LEU A 126 13.26 -1.35 22.28
C LEU A 126 12.63 0.04 22.47
N LYS A 127 12.14 0.66 21.38
CA LYS A 127 11.46 1.95 21.39
C LYS A 127 9.94 1.79 21.26
N GLY A 128 9.41 0.57 21.34
CA GLY A 128 7.98 0.27 21.21
C GLY A 128 7.45 0.42 19.78
N ARG A 129 8.32 0.37 18.77
CA ARG A 129 7.93 0.48 17.35
C ARG A 129 7.86 -0.90 16.71
N PRO A 130 6.89 -1.16 15.83
CA PRO A 130 6.88 -2.39 15.03
C PRO A 130 8.22 -2.57 14.31
N THR A 131 8.83 -3.74 14.43
CA THR A 131 10.05 -4.06 13.67
C THR A 131 9.75 -4.13 12.17
N THR A 132 8.54 -4.56 11.82
CA THR A 132 8.01 -4.56 10.46
C THR A 132 6.50 -4.28 10.52
N PRO A 133 6.00 -3.24 9.84
CA PRO A 133 4.57 -3.03 9.72
C PRO A 133 3.92 -4.18 8.96
N ILE A 134 2.73 -4.59 9.38
CA ILE A 134 1.96 -5.61 8.68
C ILE A 134 1.24 -4.95 7.52
N ARG A 135 1.40 -5.50 6.32
CA ARG A 135 0.69 -5.02 5.13
C ARG A 135 -0.18 -6.11 4.54
N VAL A 136 -1.45 -5.77 4.30
CA VAL A 136 -2.44 -6.61 3.65
C VAL A 136 -2.90 -5.93 2.37
N VAL A 137 -2.82 -6.62 1.24
CA VAL A 137 -3.29 -6.15 -0.06
C VAL A 137 -4.15 -7.24 -0.67
N GLU A 138 -5.35 -6.89 -1.11
CA GLU A 138 -6.32 -7.82 -1.71
C GLU A 138 -6.61 -9.02 -0.77
N GLY A 139 -6.67 -8.75 0.54
CA GLY A 139 -6.92 -9.78 1.55
C GLY A 139 -5.76 -10.75 1.79
N ARG A 140 -4.55 -10.45 1.29
CA ARG A 140 -3.34 -11.26 1.52
C ARG A 140 -2.26 -10.47 2.21
N ARG A 141 -1.55 -11.10 3.14
CA ARG A 141 -0.38 -10.50 3.78
C ARG A 141 0.79 -10.50 2.82
N ILE A 142 1.44 -9.35 2.66
CA ILE A 142 2.60 -9.19 1.78
C ILE A 142 3.89 -8.93 2.55
N GLU A 143 3.81 -8.48 3.81
CA GLU A 143 4.92 -8.20 4.75
C GLU A 143 4.46 -8.45 6.20
#